data_AF-A0A4R5XWZ3-F1
#
_entry.id   AF-A0A4R5XWZ3-F1
#
_cell.length_a   1.000
_cell.length_b   1.000
_cell.length_c   1.000
_cell.angle_alpha   90.00
_cell.angle_beta   90.00
_cell.angle_gamma   90.00
#
_symmetry.space_group_name_H-M   'P 1'
#
loop_
_entity.id
_entity.type
_entity.pdbx_description
1 polymer ?
#
loop_
_entity_poly.entity_id
_entity_poly.type
_entity_poly.pdbx_seq_one_letter_code
_entity_poly.pdbx_strand_id
1 'polypeptide(L)'
;MQLSIDLTGRDVLVTGSDTAARQAVRRYEAAGAVVYRLSTPQGAGHDGPLPERPFLVAAVDDGQPGWDALLDRCRNTGIPVAAEPAAGAAGHVTLVGGGPGTTDLLTVAAVKALRDADVVFYDRLAPYQELPSLTSAELVDVGKKPGHHKVSQSDIEKLMVESALAGNNVVRLKGGDPYVFGRGGEEVAACVAAGVKVQVVSGVTSAISVPAAAGIPVTHREVSHMFTVVSGHAPLTEKEHQHLAGLGGTIVVLMGIGTLHQLAAGLRRAGMRPDMPMAVVERGYRPGQRTTIADLGTITSAAAGCSNPAVLVIGEVVRVAEANRGHAEAAADLDRLAASLLGS
;
A
#
# COMPACT_ATOMS: atom_id res chain seq x y z
N MET A 1 16.98 -16.33 8.08
CA MET A 1 16.98 -16.32 9.55
C MET A 1 17.49 -14.96 10.00
N GLN A 2 16.61 -13.95 10.05
CA GLN A 2 16.95 -12.63 10.60
C GLN A 2 16.71 -12.73 12.11
N LEU A 3 17.79 -12.76 12.89
CA LEU A 3 17.73 -12.62 14.33
C LEU A 3 17.19 -11.23 14.62
N SER A 4 15.93 -11.10 15.07
CA SER A 4 15.43 -9.85 15.62
C SER A 4 16.08 -9.68 16.99
N ILE A 5 17.10 -8.85 17.07
CA ILE A 5 17.68 -8.46 18.34
C ILE A 5 16.62 -7.63 19.08
N ASP A 6 16.23 -8.07 20.29
CA ASP A 6 15.37 -7.28 21.17
C ASP A 6 16.18 -6.16 21.79
N LEU A 7 15.83 -4.93 21.43
CA LEU A 7 16.50 -3.70 21.86
C LEU A 7 15.73 -2.98 22.98
N THR A 8 14.63 -3.55 23.46
CA THR A 8 13.78 -2.92 24.47
C THR A 8 14.56 -2.65 25.75
N GLY A 9 14.67 -1.38 26.14
CA GLY A 9 15.40 -0.92 27.33
C GLY A 9 16.92 -1.09 27.24
N ARG A 10 17.48 -1.40 26.06
CA ARG A 10 18.92 -1.55 25.86
C ARG A 10 19.56 -0.20 25.52
N ASP A 11 20.73 0.05 26.08
CA ASP A 11 21.53 1.24 25.76
C ASP A 11 22.14 1.10 24.36
N VAL A 12 21.74 1.97 23.44
CA VAL A 12 22.30 2.04 22.08
C VAL A 12 22.98 3.37 21.90
N LEU A 13 24.27 3.34 21.54
CA LEU A 13 25.02 4.56 21.19
C LEU A 13 24.97 4.76 19.67
N VAL A 14 24.39 5.87 19.23
CA VAL A 14 24.38 6.28 17.82
C VAL A 14 25.46 7.32 17.60
N THR A 15 26.36 7.07 16.65
CA THR A 15 27.44 8.00 16.28
C THR A 15 27.18 8.63 14.91
N GLY A 16 27.52 9.90 14.77
CA GLY A 16 27.38 10.68 13.53
C GLY A 16 26.68 12.01 13.78
N SER A 17 26.81 12.98 12.87
CA SER A 17 26.19 14.31 13.01
C SER A 17 24.69 14.19 13.26
N ASP A 18 24.11 15.13 14.01
CA ASP A 18 22.67 15.11 14.35
C ASP A 18 21.79 14.96 13.11
N THR A 19 22.16 15.64 12.02
CA THR A 19 21.46 15.55 10.75
C THR A 19 21.63 14.17 10.11
N ALA A 20 22.84 13.63 9.99
CA ALA A 20 23.06 12.32 9.38
C ALA A 20 22.47 11.17 10.22
N ALA A 21 22.53 11.28 11.54
CA ALA A 21 22.14 10.23 12.48
C ALA A 21 20.64 10.19 12.81
N ARG A 22 19.87 11.22 12.43
CA ARG A 22 18.43 11.37 12.76
C ARG A 22 17.59 10.11 12.49
N GLN A 23 17.87 9.39 11.41
CA GLN A 23 17.15 8.18 11.02
C GLN A 23 17.51 6.97 11.89
N ALA A 24 18.80 6.78 12.14
CA ALA A 24 19.26 5.74 13.04
C ALA A 24 18.66 5.96 14.44
N VAL A 25 18.74 7.18 14.97
CA VAL A 25 18.16 7.54 16.28
C VAL A 25 16.68 7.13 16.37
N ARG A 26 15.83 7.60 15.43
CA ARG A 26 14.39 7.26 15.44
C ARG A 26 14.14 5.76 15.35
N ARG A 27 14.90 5.04 14.52
CA ARG A 27 14.75 3.59 14.35
C ARG A 27 15.06 2.82 15.63
N TYR A 28 16.14 3.19 16.33
CA TYR A 28 16.53 2.57 17.59
C TYR A 28 15.57 2.95 18.73
N GLU A 29 15.12 4.21 18.82
CA GLU A 29 14.10 4.65 19.77
C GLU A 29 12.77 3.88 19.56
N ALA A 30 12.32 3.74 18.31
CA ALA A 30 11.10 2.98 17.97
C ALA A 30 11.23 1.48 18.25
N ALA A 31 12.45 0.93 18.22
CA ALA A 31 12.74 -0.44 18.66
C ALA A 31 12.78 -0.59 20.19
N GLY A 32 12.47 0.48 20.94
CA GLY A 32 12.41 0.51 22.40
C GLY A 32 13.77 0.72 23.07
N ALA A 33 14.82 1.06 22.33
CA ALA A 33 16.15 1.31 22.88
C ALA A 33 16.21 2.62 23.68
N VAL A 34 17.10 2.65 24.67
CA VAL A 34 17.55 3.90 25.29
C VAL A 34 18.70 4.44 24.42
N VAL A 35 18.40 5.46 23.62
CA VAL A 35 19.35 5.99 22.62
C VAL A 35 20.21 7.11 23.19
N TYR A 36 21.52 6.93 23.10
CA TYR A 36 22.53 7.93 23.38
C TYR A 36 23.15 8.42 22.08
N ARG A 37 23.48 9.71 22.01
CA ARG A 37 23.97 10.34 20.78
C ARG A 37 25.38 10.86 21.01
N LEU A 38 26.24 10.62 20.02
CA LEU A 38 27.56 11.20 19.96
C LEU A 38 27.76 11.80 18.56
N SER A 39 27.72 13.13 18.49
CA SER A 39 27.63 13.86 17.22
C SER A 39 28.99 14.15 16.59
N THR A 40 30.08 14.11 17.39
CA THR A 40 31.46 14.25 16.92
C THR A 40 32.40 13.19 17.51
N PRO A 41 33.42 12.75 16.75
CA PRO A 41 34.39 11.76 17.24
C PRO A 41 35.18 12.19 18.47
N GLN A 42 35.34 13.51 18.68
CA GLN A 42 36.13 14.07 19.78
C GLN A 42 35.37 14.10 21.12
N GLY A 43 34.09 13.71 21.15
CA GLY A 43 33.29 13.75 22.38
C GLY A 43 32.52 15.06 22.58
N ALA A 44 32.57 16.01 21.65
CA ALA A 44 31.82 17.27 21.74
C ALA A 44 30.45 17.10 21.07
N GLY A 45 29.36 17.23 21.82
CA GLY A 45 27.99 17.03 21.30
C GLY A 45 27.43 15.67 21.67
N HIS A 46 27.07 15.52 22.94
CA HIS A 46 26.28 14.40 23.45
C HIS A 46 25.18 14.95 24.37
N ASP A 47 23.99 14.36 24.31
CA ASP A 47 22.88 14.70 25.21
C ASP A 47 23.00 13.86 26.50
N GLY A 48 23.75 14.37 27.49
CA GLY A 48 23.88 13.72 28.81
C GLY A 48 25.01 12.68 28.90
N PRO A 49 25.16 12.00 30.05
CA PRO A 49 26.26 11.05 30.27
C PRO A 49 26.16 9.85 29.32
N LEU A 50 27.23 9.57 28.59
CA LEU A 50 27.34 8.40 27.71
C LEU A 50 27.37 7.11 28.54
N PRO A 51 26.82 6.00 28.03
CA PRO A 51 26.83 4.72 28.71
C PRO A 51 28.27 4.19 28.80
N GLU A 52 28.66 3.66 29.96
CA GLU A 52 30.00 3.07 30.13
C GLU A 52 30.22 1.88 29.19
N ARG A 53 29.15 1.11 28.91
CA ARG A 53 29.20 -0.04 28.02
C ARG A 53 27.88 -0.23 27.26
N PRO A 54 27.69 0.44 26.10
CA PRO A 54 26.48 0.27 25.31
C PRO A 54 26.30 -1.17 24.85
N PHE A 55 25.05 -1.61 24.70
CA PHE A 55 24.70 -2.91 24.16
C PHE A 55 25.03 -3.00 22.66
N LEU A 56 24.90 -1.89 21.93
CA LEU A 56 25.16 -1.76 20.51
C LEU A 56 25.67 -0.35 20.19
N VAL A 57 26.61 -0.25 19.26
CA VAL A 57 26.97 1.02 18.60
C VAL A 57 26.42 1.03 17.19
N ALA A 58 25.59 2.00 16.88
CA ALA A 58 25.06 2.27 15.55
C ALA A 58 25.90 3.37 14.89
N ALA A 59 26.82 2.94 14.00
CA ALA A 59 27.81 3.80 13.36
C ALA A 59 27.27 4.34 12.03
N VAL A 60 26.90 5.62 12.01
CA VAL A 60 26.36 6.28 10.82
C VAL A 60 27.49 6.70 9.89
N ASP A 61 27.40 6.30 8.62
CA ASP A 61 28.33 6.68 7.56
C ASP A 61 28.07 8.11 7.06
N ASP A 62 28.40 9.09 7.91
CA ASP A 62 28.21 10.52 7.65
C ASP A 62 29.41 11.20 6.97
N GLY A 63 30.43 10.43 6.61
CA GLY A 63 31.66 10.91 6.01
C GLY A 63 32.57 11.72 6.95
N GLN A 64 32.24 11.85 8.24
CA GLN A 64 33.13 12.49 9.20
C GLN A 64 34.34 11.58 9.51
N PRO A 65 35.58 12.08 9.37
CA PRO A 65 36.76 11.31 9.75
C PRO A 65 36.89 11.22 11.27
N GLY A 66 37.48 10.13 11.78
CA GLY A 66 37.87 10.00 13.18
C GLY A 66 37.01 9.05 14.02
N TRP A 67 35.95 8.48 13.48
CA TRP A 67 35.16 7.45 14.15
C TRP A 67 35.92 6.14 14.36
N ASP A 68 36.88 5.80 13.49
CA ASP A 68 37.59 4.52 13.47
C ASP A 68 38.16 4.12 14.84
N ALA A 69 38.82 5.05 15.52
CA ALA A 69 39.43 4.78 16.83
C ALA A 69 38.39 4.41 17.89
N LEU A 70 37.19 5.00 17.85
CA LEU A 70 36.08 4.64 18.73
C LEU A 70 35.51 3.28 18.35
N LEU A 71 35.20 3.09 17.07
CA LEU A 71 34.58 1.86 16.56
C LEU A 71 35.47 0.63 16.79
N ASP A 72 36.79 0.77 16.60
CA ASP A 72 37.75 -0.31 16.84
C ASP A 72 37.89 -0.63 18.34
N ARG A 73 37.86 0.38 19.22
CA ARG A 73 37.80 0.11 20.67
C ARG A 73 36.53 -0.64 21.06
N CYS A 74 35.37 -0.27 20.50
CA CYS A 74 34.11 -0.97 20.74
C CYS A 74 34.20 -2.44 20.29
N ARG A 75 34.67 -2.69 19.06
CA ARG A 75 34.88 -4.05 18.53
C ARG A 75 35.83 -4.86 19.41
N ASN A 76 36.97 -4.29 19.80
CA ASN A 76 37.98 -4.96 20.64
C ASN A 76 37.50 -5.27 22.06
N THR A 77 36.51 -4.53 22.56
CA THR A 77 35.90 -4.74 23.89
C THR A 77 34.63 -5.60 23.82
N GLY A 78 34.32 -6.15 22.64
CA GLY A 78 33.19 -7.05 22.40
C GLY A 78 31.84 -6.36 22.27
N ILE A 79 31.81 -5.03 22.06
CA ILE A 79 30.58 -4.29 21.79
C ILE A 79 30.26 -4.42 20.29
N PRO A 80 29.08 -4.93 19.91
CA PRO A 80 28.64 -4.98 18.52
C PRO A 80 28.60 -3.59 17.89
N VAL A 81 29.03 -3.50 16.63
CA VAL A 81 28.93 -2.27 15.82
C VAL A 81 28.12 -2.57 14.58
N ALA A 82 26.97 -1.89 14.42
CA ALA A 82 26.17 -1.91 13.21
C ALA A 82 26.52 -0.70 12.34
N ALA A 83 26.72 -0.91 11.04
CA ALA A 83 26.86 0.19 10.09
C ALA A 83 25.48 0.70 9.68
N GLU A 84 25.32 2.02 9.73
CA GLU A 84 24.07 2.71 9.42
C GLU A 84 24.28 3.70 8.27
N PRO A 85 23.36 3.77 7.29
CA PRO A 85 23.44 4.78 6.26
C PRO A 85 23.16 6.16 6.84
N ALA A 86 23.90 7.18 6.40
CA ALA A 86 23.56 8.56 6.71
C ALA A 86 22.24 8.98 6.08
N ALA A 87 21.43 9.69 6.86
CA ALA A 87 20.23 10.31 6.36
C ALA A 87 20.59 11.42 5.35
N GLY A 88 19.91 11.45 4.21
CA GLY A 88 20.22 12.38 3.10
C GLY A 88 20.14 13.86 3.50
N ALA A 89 20.78 14.74 2.72
CA ALA A 89 20.86 16.18 3.02
C ALA A 89 19.50 16.92 2.97
N ALA A 90 18.51 16.36 2.28
CA ALA A 90 17.14 16.88 2.22
C ALA A 90 16.13 15.72 2.26
N GLY A 91 14.95 15.99 2.79
CA GLY A 91 13.84 15.05 2.76
C GLY A 91 13.28 14.89 1.35
N HIS A 92 12.53 13.81 1.15
CA HIS A 92 11.91 13.50 -0.13
C HIS A 92 10.59 12.78 0.09
N VAL A 93 9.74 12.77 -0.94
CA VAL A 93 8.46 12.07 -0.90
C VAL A 93 8.52 10.84 -1.81
N THR A 94 8.07 9.71 -1.31
CA THR A 94 7.77 8.52 -2.11
C THR A 94 6.28 8.24 -2.03
N LEU A 95 5.57 8.38 -3.15
CA LEU A 95 4.20 7.89 -3.27
C LEU A 95 4.25 6.39 -3.52
N VAL A 96 3.66 5.60 -2.64
CA VAL A 96 3.74 4.14 -2.68
C VAL A 96 2.35 3.55 -2.88
N GLY A 97 2.21 2.74 -3.93
CA GLY A 97 1.05 1.88 -4.12
C GLY A 97 1.08 0.70 -3.16
N GLY A 98 0.12 0.67 -2.25
CA GLY A 98 -0.03 -0.33 -1.20
C GLY A 98 -0.77 -1.61 -1.61
N GLY A 99 -1.27 -1.69 -2.85
CA GLY A 99 -2.07 -2.83 -3.29
C GLY A 99 -3.50 -2.81 -2.73
N PRO A 100 -4.32 -3.85 -3.02
CA PRO A 100 -5.77 -3.82 -2.78
C PRO A 100 -6.21 -4.01 -1.31
N GLY A 101 -5.29 -4.38 -0.40
CA GLY A 101 -5.62 -4.53 1.02
C GLY A 101 -4.87 -5.61 1.79
N THR A 102 -3.94 -6.34 1.17
CA THR A 102 -3.01 -7.28 1.84
C THR A 102 -1.57 -6.82 1.63
N THR A 103 -0.71 -7.09 2.62
CA THR A 103 0.73 -6.84 2.54
C THR A 103 1.43 -7.78 1.56
N ASP A 104 0.85 -8.96 1.26
CA ASP A 104 1.37 -9.92 0.28
C ASP A 104 1.46 -9.35 -1.14
N LEU A 105 0.71 -8.29 -1.42
CA LEU A 105 0.70 -7.59 -2.71
C LEU A 105 1.48 -6.27 -2.69
N LEU A 106 2.25 -6.00 -1.63
CA LEU A 106 3.24 -4.94 -1.65
C LEU A 106 4.38 -5.32 -2.59
N THR A 107 4.81 -4.37 -3.41
CA THR A 107 6.00 -4.56 -4.22
C THR A 107 7.25 -4.53 -3.34
N VAL A 108 8.33 -5.17 -3.78
CA VAL A 108 9.62 -5.09 -3.07
C VAL A 108 10.09 -3.63 -2.91
N ALA A 109 9.81 -2.79 -3.91
CA ALA A 109 10.10 -1.35 -3.83
C ALA A 109 9.26 -0.64 -2.77
N ALA A 110 7.98 -1.00 -2.61
CA ALA A 110 7.12 -0.47 -1.56
C ALA A 110 7.64 -0.82 -0.16
N VAL A 111 8.04 -2.07 0.06
CA VAL A 111 8.60 -2.53 1.33
C VAL A 111 9.91 -1.80 1.66
N LYS A 112 10.78 -1.59 0.67
CA LYS A 112 12.02 -0.80 0.85
C LYS A 112 11.70 0.64 1.24
N ALA A 113 10.81 1.30 0.49
CA ALA A 113 10.41 2.67 0.79
C ALA A 113 9.81 2.82 2.20
N LEU A 114 8.96 1.86 2.62
CA LEU A 114 8.39 1.85 3.97
C LEU A 114 9.45 1.71 5.06
N ARG A 115 10.47 0.85 4.85
CA ARG A 115 11.58 0.68 5.80
C ARG A 115 12.47 1.91 5.91
N ASP A 116 12.64 2.63 4.81
CA ASP A 116 13.48 3.83 4.72
C ASP A 116 12.73 5.12 5.11
N ALA A 117 11.44 5.01 5.46
CA ALA A 117 10.59 6.14 5.80
C ALA A 117 10.85 6.67 7.21
N ASP A 118 10.79 7.99 7.34
CA ASP A 118 10.73 8.70 8.63
C ASP A 118 9.28 8.88 9.08
N VAL A 119 8.37 9.10 8.13
CA VAL A 119 6.93 9.23 8.35
C VAL A 119 6.16 8.58 7.21
N VAL A 120 5.06 7.91 7.53
CA VAL A 120 4.13 7.32 6.58
C VAL A 120 2.75 7.97 6.73
N PHE A 121 2.35 8.74 5.72
CA PHE A 121 0.97 9.20 5.57
C PHE A 121 0.17 8.12 4.83
N TYR A 122 -0.82 7.53 5.50
CA TYR A 122 -1.62 6.44 4.94
C TYR A 122 -3.12 6.73 5.03
N ASP A 123 -3.89 6.05 4.20
CA ASP A 123 -5.35 6.02 4.28
C ASP A 123 -5.87 4.58 4.47
N ARG A 124 -7.17 4.46 4.73
CA ARG A 124 -7.81 3.18 5.09
C ARG A 124 -7.90 2.18 3.92
N LEU A 125 -7.61 2.61 2.68
CA LEU A 125 -7.61 1.73 1.52
C LEU A 125 -6.28 0.98 1.38
N ALA A 126 -5.20 1.49 1.95
CA ALA A 126 -3.93 0.77 2.09
C ALA A 126 -4.02 -0.38 3.12
N PRO A 127 -3.10 -1.37 3.09
CA PRO A 127 -2.98 -2.41 4.13
C PRO A 127 -2.42 -1.85 5.44
N TYR A 128 -3.16 -0.95 6.08
CA TYR A 128 -2.65 -0.14 7.19
C TYR A 128 -2.47 -0.91 8.50
N GLN A 129 -3.22 -1.99 8.72
CA GLN A 129 -3.22 -2.75 9.99
C GLN A 129 -1.87 -3.41 10.28
N GLU A 130 -1.11 -3.72 9.23
CA GLU A 130 0.18 -4.40 9.34
C GLU A 130 1.36 -3.42 9.24
N LEU A 131 1.13 -2.12 9.00
CA LEU A 131 2.20 -1.13 8.92
C LEU A 131 3.12 -1.08 10.13
N PRO A 132 2.64 -1.21 11.39
CA PRO A 132 3.51 -1.25 12.56
C PRO A 132 4.55 -2.38 12.53
N SER A 133 4.29 -3.45 11.77
CA SER A 133 5.25 -4.56 11.60
C SER A 133 6.22 -4.37 10.42
N LEU A 134 5.92 -3.43 9.51
CA LEU A 134 6.67 -3.20 8.28
C LEU A 134 7.64 -2.02 8.36
N THR A 135 7.40 -1.08 9.27
CA THR A 135 8.20 0.14 9.42
C THR A 135 8.23 0.64 10.86
N SER A 136 9.32 1.32 11.21
CA SER A 136 9.48 2.06 12.47
C SER A 136 9.12 3.55 12.34
N ALA A 137 8.66 3.98 11.16
CA ALA A 137 8.30 5.37 10.87
C ALA A 137 7.11 5.86 11.70
N GLU A 138 7.00 7.18 11.88
CA GLU A 138 5.78 7.79 12.40
C GLU A 138 4.60 7.49 11.46
N LEU A 139 3.50 6.95 12.00
CA LEU A 139 2.33 6.58 11.20
C LEU A 139 1.22 7.63 11.35
N VAL A 140 0.86 8.30 10.25
CA VAL A 140 -0.14 9.37 10.23
C VAL A 140 -1.34 8.97 9.35
N ASP A 141 -2.50 8.73 9.96
CA ASP A 141 -3.77 8.47 9.24
C ASP A 141 -4.35 9.76 8.66
N VAL A 142 -4.38 9.85 7.33
CA VAL A 142 -4.99 10.96 6.57
C VAL A 142 -6.38 10.62 6.00
N GLY A 143 -6.87 9.39 6.24
CA GLY A 143 -8.06 8.81 5.63
C GLY A 143 -9.41 9.07 6.31
N LYS A 144 -9.42 9.55 7.58
CA LYS A 144 -10.54 10.12 8.39
C LYS A 144 -10.43 9.70 9.86
N LYS A 145 -10.97 10.51 10.79
CA LYS A 145 -11.45 10.06 12.12
C LYS A 145 -12.98 9.99 12.14
N PRO A 146 -13.62 9.07 12.90
CA PRO A 146 -15.07 9.14 13.13
C PRO A 146 -15.43 10.47 13.80
N GLY A 147 -16.32 11.26 13.18
CA GLY A 147 -16.82 12.52 13.75
C GLY A 147 -15.99 13.80 13.48
N HIS A 148 -14.95 13.77 12.65
CA HIS A 148 -14.19 14.98 12.25
C HIS A 148 -14.15 15.17 10.73
N HIS A 149 -14.09 16.44 10.31
CA HIS A 149 -13.99 16.87 8.91
C HIS A 149 -12.85 16.12 8.19
N LYS A 150 -13.09 15.71 6.93
CA LYS A 150 -12.05 15.12 6.08
C LYS A 150 -10.87 16.10 6.00
N VAL A 151 -9.64 15.62 6.24
CA VAL A 151 -8.43 16.34 5.82
C VAL A 151 -8.57 16.57 4.32
N SER A 152 -8.49 17.82 3.89
CA SER A 152 -8.65 18.14 2.47
C SER A 152 -7.44 17.62 1.70
N GLN A 153 -7.57 17.45 0.38
CA GLN A 153 -6.44 17.03 -0.43
C GLN A 153 -5.26 17.99 -0.30
N SER A 154 -5.53 19.29 -0.34
CA SER A 154 -4.53 20.34 -0.17
C SER A 154 -3.85 20.28 1.18
N ASP A 155 -4.55 19.86 2.24
CA ASP A 155 -3.94 19.69 3.56
C ASP A 155 -3.02 18.46 3.58
N ILE A 156 -3.39 17.35 2.93
CA ILE A 156 -2.52 16.17 2.80
C ILE A 156 -1.24 16.55 2.04
N GLU A 157 -1.40 17.24 0.91
CA GLU A 157 -0.29 17.76 0.09
C GLU A 157 0.64 18.65 0.90
N LYS A 158 0.07 19.60 1.64
CA LYS A 158 0.82 20.50 2.52
C LYS A 158 1.59 19.74 3.60
N LEU A 159 0.95 18.80 4.30
CA LEU A 159 1.59 17.99 5.35
C LEU A 159 2.78 17.19 4.81
N MET A 160 2.64 16.58 3.64
CA MET A 160 3.74 15.83 3.01
C MET A 160 4.90 16.74 2.63
N VAL A 161 4.60 17.89 2.01
CA VAL A 161 5.60 18.86 1.59
C VAL A 161 6.34 19.44 2.79
N GLU A 162 5.62 19.90 3.82
CA GLU A 162 6.22 20.45 5.04
C GLU A 162 7.11 19.42 5.74
N SER A 163 6.68 18.17 5.82
CA SER A 163 7.48 17.10 6.42
C SER A 163 8.76 16.80 5.62
N ALA A 164 8.68 16.78 4.29
CA ALA A 164 9.85 16.59 3.45
C ALA A 164 10.84 17.78 3.52
N LEU A 165 10.31 19.02 3.57
CA LEU A 165 11.13 20.23 3.76
C LEU A 165 11.79 20.27 5.15
N ALA A 166 11.18 19.65 6.15
CA ALA A 166 11.79 19.42 7.46
C ALA A 166 12.87 18.31 7.47
N GLY A 167 13.18 17.72 6.30
CA GLY A 167 14.25 16.73 6.16
C GLY A 167 13.82 15.27 6.28
N ASN A 168 12.52 14.98 6.39
CA ASN A 168 12.01 13.62 6.53
C ASN A 168 11.93 12.89 5.18
N ASN A 169 12.24 11.59 5.18
CA ASN A 169 11.83 10.66 4.14
C ASN A 169 10.34 10.34 4.31
N VAL A 170 9.51 10.95 3.49
CA VAL A 170 8.06 10.82 3.55
C VAL A 170 7.60 9.69 2.65
N VAL A 171 6.83 8.75 3.19
CA VAL A 171 6.02 7.83 2.38
C VAL A 171 4.56 8.25 2.40
N ARG A 172 3.96 8.38 1.21
CA ARG A 172 2.51 8.47 1.05
C ARG A 172 1.99 7.12 0.58
N LEU A 173 1.49 6.31 1.49
CA LEU A 173 0.99 4.98 1.20
C LEU A 173 -0.49 5.03 0.79
N LYS A 174 -0.77 4.64 -0.45
CA LYS A 174 -2.10 4.74 -1.07
C LYS A 174 -2.64 3.35 -1.38
N GLY A 175 -3.92 3.10 -1.15
CA GLY A 175 -4.55 1.85 -1.60
C GLY A 175 -4.49 1.68 -3.12
N GLY A 176 -4.23 0.45 -3.59
CA GLY A 176 -4.08 0.13 -5.00
C GLY A 176 -2.80 0.72 -5.60
N ASP A 177 -2.97 1.47 -6.69
CA ASP A 177 -1.88 2.17 -7.39
C ASP A 177 -2.07 3.70 -7.27
N PRO A 178 -0.99 4.49 -7.06
CA PRO A 178 -1.10 5.94 -6.89
C PRO A 178 -1.77 6.67 -8.07
N TYR A 179 -1.65 6.14 -9.29
CA TYR A 179 -2.10 6.77 -10.53
C TYR A 179 -3.40 6.19 -11.09
N VAL A 180 -4.00 5.17 -10.45
CA VAL A 180 -5.32 4.67 -10.82
C VAL A 180 -6.38 5.19 -9.85
N PHE A 181 -6.98 6.33 -10.21
CA PHE A 181 -7.96 7.08 -9.37
C PHE A 181 -7.48 7.38 -7.94
N GLY A 182 -6.16 7.34 -7.70
CA GLY A 182 -5.56 7.60 -6.41
C GLY A 182 -5.23 9.07 -6.16
N ARG A 183 -5.35 9.95 -7.17
CA ARG A 183 -4.92 11.37 -7.12
C ARG A 183 -3.42 11.56 -6.92
N GLY A 184 -2.60 10.54 -7.19
CA GLY A 184 -1.14 10.65 -7.05
C GLY A 184 -0.52 11.74 -7.93
N GLY A 185 -1.14 12.06 -9.08
CA GLY A 185 -0.66 13.15 -9.94
C GLY A 185 -0.76 14.54 -9.28
N GLU A 186 -1.83 14.79 -8.52
CA GLU A 186 -2.00 16.06 -7.77
C GLU A 186 -0.94 16.17 -6.66
N GLU A 187 -0.72 15.08 -5.92
CA GLU A 187 0.28 14.99 -4.85
C GLU A 187 1.71 15.17 -5.36
N VAL A 188 2.04 14.57 -6.51
CA VAL A 188 3.33 14.77 -7.19
C VAL A 188 3.50 16.22 -7.63
N ALA A 189 2.47 16.82 -8.23
CA ALA A 189 2.52 18.21 -8.68
C ALA A 189 2.77 19.18 -7.52
N ALA A 190 2.13 18.95 -6.35
CA ALA A 190 2.38 19.73 -5.15
C ALA A 190 3.83 19.63 -4.66
N CYS A 191 4.41 18.43 -4.67
CA CYS A 191 5.81 18.22 -4.31
C CYS A 191 6.76 18.96 -5.26
N VAL A 192 6.53 18.82 -6.57
CA VAL A 192 7.34 19.48 -7.61
C VAL A 192 7.27 21.00 -7.48
N ALA A 193 6.07 21.56 -7.26
CA ALA A 193 5.88 22.99 -7.07
C ALA A 193 6.62 23.54 -5.84
N ALA A 194 6.80 22.72 -4.81
CA ALA A 194 7.53 23.07 -3.59
C ALA A 194 9.05 22.78 -3.65
N GLY A 195 9.57 22.28 -4.78
CA GLY A 195 10.98 21.90 -4.92
C GLY A 195 11.36 20.62 -4.14
N VAL A 196 10.37 19.84 -3.72
CA VAL A 196 10.59 18.57 -3.01
C VAL A 196 10.83 17.45 -4.00
N LYS A 197 11.93 16.70 -3.83
CA LYS A 197 12.18 15.49 -4.62
C LYS A 197 11.06 14.48 -4.38
N VAL A 198 10.44 14.01 -5.46
CA VAL A 198 9.35 13.04 -5.38
C VAL A 198 9.58 11.88 -6.34
N GLN A 199 9.26 10.67 -5.88
CA GLN A 199 9.24 9.46 -6.70
C GLN A 199 7.93 8.70 -6.49
N VAL A 200 7.55 7.89 -7.47
CA VAL A 200 6.33 7.07 -7.41
C VAL A 200 6.70 5.60 -7.56
N VAL A 201 6.27 4.79 -6.61
CA VAL A 201 6.34 3.34 -6.64
C VAL A 201 4.94 2.81 -6.97
N SER A 202 4.82 2.17 -8.13
CA SER A 202 3.56 1.55 -8.55
C SER A 202 3.12 0.45 -7.58
N GLY A 203 1.80 0.31 -7.47
CA GLY A 203 1.16 -0.74 -6.69
C GLY A 203 0.31 -1.66 -7.55
N VAL A 204 -0.04 -2.80 -7.00
CA VAL A 204 -0.99 -3.71 -7.64
C VAL A 204 -2.39 -3.09 -7.59
N THR A 205 -2.89 -2.56 -8.70
CA THR A 205 -4.20 -1.90 -8.74
C THR A 205 -5.35 -2.86 -8.42
N SER A 206 -6.36 -2.35 -7.71
CA SER A 206 -7.60 -3.09 -7.44
C SER A 206 -8.39 -3.39 -8.70
N ALA A 207 -8.21 -2.61 -9.77
CA ALA A 207 -8.88 -2.82 -11.05
C ALA A 207 -8.51 -4.16 -11.72
N ILE A 208 -7.38 -4.75 -11.37
CA ILE A 208 -6.90 -6.03 -11.92
C ILE A 208 -6.91 -7.10 -10.84
N SER A 209 -6.33 -6.79 -9.67
CA SER A 209 -6.12 -7.79 -8.63
C SER A 209 -7.40 -8.25 -7.96
N VAL A 210 -8.36 -7.35 -7.70
CA VAL A 210 -9.60 -7.71 -7.00
C VAL A 210 -10.49 -8.63 -7.87
N PRO A 211 -10.66 -8.39 -9.19
CA PRO A 211 -11.25 -9.39 -10.08
C PRO A 211 -10.50 -10.73 -10.04
N ALA A 212 -9.17 -10.71 -10.08
CA ALA A 212 -8.36 -11.92 -10.02
C ALA A 212 -8.54 -12.70 -8.70
N ALA A 213 -8.75 -12.02 -7.57
CA ALA A 213 -9.07 -12.64 -6.28
C ALA A 213 -10.42 -13.38 -6.28
N ALA A 214 -11.31 -13.03 -7.22
CA ALA A 214 -12.56 -13.74 -7.47
C ALA A 214 -12.45 -14.74 -8.64
N GLY A 215 -11.24 -15.00 -9.16
CA GLY A 215 -11.01 -15.86 -10.32
C GLY A 215 -11.44 -15.26 -11.66
N ILE A 216 -11.75 -13.96 -11.71
CA ILE A 216 -12.20 -13.26 -12.92
C ILE A 216 -11.00 -12.59 -13.60
N PRO A 217 -10.53 -13.11 -14.75
CA PRO A 217 -9.48 -12.44 -15.48
C PRO A 217 -10.04 -11.18 -16.16
N VAL A 218 -9.30 -10.07 -16.20
CA VAL A 218 -9.77 -8.84 -16.87
C VAL A 218 -9.69 -8.90 -18.39
N THR A 219 -8.94 -9.87 -18.92
CA THR A 219 -8.87 -10.21 -20.34
C THR A 219 -8.81 -11.72 -20.47
N HIS A 220 -9.32 -12.27 -21.57
CA HIS A 220 -9.22 -13.69 -21.86
C HIS A 220 -9.29 -13.88 -23.38
N ARG A 221 -8.42 -14.74 -23.93
CA ARG A 221 -8.40 -15.02 -25.37
C ARG A 221 -9.80 -15.43 -25.84
N GLU A 222 -10.20 -14.94 -27.02
CA GLU A 222 -11.53 -15.17 -27.63
C GLU A 222 -12.74 -14.61 -26.86
N VAL A 223 -12.55 -14.06 -25.66
CA VAL A 223 -13.63 -13.50 -24.83
C VAL A 223 -13.50 -11.98 -24.74
N SER A 224 -12.31 -11.49 -24.40
CA SER A 224 -12.03 -10.07 -24.21
C SER A 224 -10.55 -9.79 -24.42
N HIS A 225 -10.22 -9.03 -25.48
CA HIS A 225 -8.85 -8.61 -25.82
C HIS A 225 -8.55 -7.18 -25.35
N MET A 226 -9.49 -6.56 -24.63
CA MET A 226 -9.36 -5.22 -24.10
C MET A 226 -10.17 -5.05 -22.83
N PHE A 227 -9.74 -4.16 -21.96
CA PHE A 227 -10.54 -3.78 -20.80
C PHE A 227 -10.46 -2.28 -20.56
N THR A 228 -11.51 -1.72 -19.97
CA THR A 228 -11.63 -0.30 -19.66
C THR A 228 -11.89 -0.13 -18.17
N VAL A 229 -11.12 0.76 -17.54
CA VAL A 229 -11.25 1.06 -16.12
C VAL A 229 -11.88 2.44 -15.98
N VAL A 230 -13.01 2.53 -15.27
CA VAL A 230 -13.74 3.79 -15.03
C VAL A 230 -14.01 4.02 -13.55
N SER A 231 -14.16 5.29 -13.18
CA SER A 231 -14.62 5.69 -11.85
C SER A 231 -16.13 5.82 -11.87
N GLY A 232 -16.80 5.09 -10.98
CA GLY A 232 -18.23 5.24 -10.70
C GLY A 232 -18.52 6.14 -9.51
N HIS A 233 -17.53 6.94 -9.04
CA HIS A 233 -17.73 7.82 -7.88
C HIS A 233 -18.88 8.82 -8.10
N ALA A 234 -19.00 9.31 -9.33
CA ALA A 234 -20.14 10.08 -9.81
C ALA A 234 -20.88 9.28 -10.91
N PRO A 235 -22.18 9.51 -11.11
CA PRO A 235 -22.92 8.87 -12.20
C PRO A 235 -22.29 9.21 -13.55
N LEU A 236 -22.12 8.20 -14.40
CA LEU A 236 -21.66 8.39 -15.78
C LEU A 236 -22.75 9.09 -16.61
N THR A 237 -22.32 9.90 -17.56
CA THR A 237 -23.17 10.54 -18.56
C THR A 237 -23.74 9.53 -19.55
N GLU A 238 -24.81 9.90 -20.25
CA GLU A 238 -25.39 9.04 -21.29
C GLU A 238 -24.38 8.73 -22.41
N LYS A 239 -23.53 9.69 -22.79
CA LYS A 239 -22.47 9.49 -23.79
C LYS A 239 -21.41 8.51 -23.33
N GLU A 240 -21.01 8.56 -22.05
CA GLU A 240 -20.07 7.59 -21.50
C GLU A 240 -20.66 6.17 -21.48
N HIS A 241 -21.94 6.02 -21.14
CA HIS A 241 -22.61 4.72 -21.25
C HIS A 241 -22.63 4.19 -22.69
N GLN A 242 -22.91 5.05 -23.67
CA GLN A 242 -22.87 4.70 -25.10
C GLN A 242 -21.47 4.24 -25.54
N HIS A 243 -20.42 4.94 -25.12
CA HIS A 243 -19.05 4.54 -25.43
C HIS A 243 -18.69 3.20 -24.78
N LEU A 244 -19.03 2.99 -23.51
CA LEU A 244 -18.75 1.75 -22.80
C LEU A 244 -19.50 0.55 -23.39
N ALA A 245 -20.77 0.72 -23.74
CA ALA A 245 -21.56 -0.32 -24.39
C ALA A 245 -21.09 -0.61 -25.83
N GLY A 246 -20.70 0.44 -26.57
CA GLY A 246 -20.29 0.34 -27.97
C GLY A 246 -18.88 -0.19 -28.18
N LEU A 247 -17.95 0.08 -27.26
CA LEU A 247 -16.56 -0.37 -27.36
C LEU A 247 -16.41 -1.88 -27.14
N GLY A 248 -17.23 -2.45 -26.26
CA GLY A 248 -17.19 -3.86 -25.89
C GLY A 248 -15.98 -4.21 -25.00
N GLY A 249 -15.74 -5.52 -24.82
CA GLY A 249 -14.70 -6.02 -23.92
C GLY A 249 -15.13 -6.02 -22.45
N THR A 250 -14.14 -5.93 -21.55
CA THR A 250 -14.36 -5.97 -20.10
C THR A 250 -14.37 -4.57 -19.51
N ILE A 251 -15.39 -4.23 -18.73
CA ILE A 251 -15.46 -2.95 -18.02
C ILE A 251 -15.22 -3.22 -16.54
N VAL A 252 -14.25 -2.53 -15.96
CA VAL A 252 -14.01 -2.52 -14.52
C VAL A 252 -14.37 -1.16 -13.96
N VAL A 253 -15.30 -1.12 -13.02
CA VAL A 253 -15.74 0.11 -12.35
C VAL A 253 -15.22 0.14 -10.92
N LEU A 254 -14.44 1.16 -10.61
CA LEU A 254 -13.98 1.45 -9.25
C LEU A 254 -14.93 2.47 -8.61
N MET A 255 -15.14 2.37 -7.29
CA MET A 255 -15.99 3.30 -6.53
C MET A 255 -17.46 3.35 -7.00
N GLY A 256 -17.96 2.29 -7.65
CA GLY A 256 -19.26 2.29 -8.33
C GLY A 256 -20.47 1.84 -7.53
N ILE A 257 -20.33 1.39 -6.27
CA ILE A 257 -21.47 0.87 -5.49
C ILE A 257 -22.57 1.91 -5.31
N GLY A 258 -22.20 3.16 -5.01
CA GLY A 258 -23.18 4.24 -4.80
C GLY A 258 -23.96 4.62 -6.06
N THR A 259 -23.45 4.27 -7.24
CA THR A 259 -24.03 4.60 -8.56
C THR A 259 -24.48 3.36 -9.32
N LEU A 260 -24.47 2.17 -8.70
CA LEU A 260 -24.74 0.89 -9.36
C LEU A 260 -26.06 0.87 -10.12
N HIS A 261 -27.14 1.39 -9.53
CA HIS A 261 -28.44 1.47 -10.19
C HIS A 261 -28.41 2.34 -11.46
N GLN A 262 -27.73 3.49 -11.40
CA GLN A 262 -27.63 4.41 -12.53
C GLN A 262 -26.75 3.85 -13.63
N LEU A 263 -25.62 3.22 -13.25
CA LEU A 263 -24.71 2.53 -14.15
C LEU A 263 -25.44 1.41 -14.91
N ALA A 264 -26.11 0.50 -14.21
CA ALA A 264 -26.82 -0.61 -14.83
C ALA A 264 -27.95 -0.14 -15.76
N ALA A 265 -28.74 0.85 -15.31
CA ALA A 265 -29.80 1.42 -16.14
C ALA A 265 -29.24 2.16 -17.36
N GLY A 266 -28.15 2.90 -17.21
CA GLY A 266 -27.49 3.63 -18.29
C GLY A 266 -26.91 2.73 -19.36
N LEU A 267 -26.15 1.69 -18.97
CA LEU A 267 -25.60 0.72 -19.92
C LEU A 267 -26.70 -0.01 -20.70
N ARG A 268 -27.82 -0.36 -20.04
CA ARG A 268 -28.98 -0.97 -20.72
C ARG A 268 -29.62 -0.04 -21.74
N ARG A 269 -29.82 1.25 -21.39
CA ARG A 269 -30.32 2.25 -22.36
C ARG A 269 -29.37 2.46 -23.54
N ALA A 270 -28.08 2.36 -23.28
CA ALA A 270 -27.03 2.41 -24.30
C ALA A 270 -26.93 1.14 -25.16
N GLY A 271 -27.80 0.14 -24.95
CA GLY A 271 -27.89 -1.06 -25.79
C GLY A 271 -27.12 -2.27 -25.26
N MET A 272 -26.54 -2.21 -24.06
CA MET A 272 -25.93 -3.39 -23.44
C MET A 272 -27.00 -4.41 -23.07
N ARG A 273 -26.79 -5.67 -23.48
CA ARG A 273 -27.76 -6.75 -23.31
C ARG A 273 -28.07 -7.02 -21.82
N PRO A 274 -29.34 -7.27 -21.44
CA PRO A 274 -29.72 -7.49 -20.04
C PRO A 274 -29.06 -8.72 -19.39
N ASP A 275 -28.70 -9.72 -20.18
CA ASP A 275 -27.98 -10.96 -19.81
C ASP A 275 -26.45 -10.81 -19.83
N MET A 276 -25.94 -9.57 -19.96
CA MET A 276 -24.50 -9.29 -19.87
C MET A 276 -24.03 -9.62 -18.45
N PRO A 277 -23.03 -10.52 -18.29
CA PRO A 277 -22.55 -10.91 -16.97
C PRO A 277 -21.92 -9.75 -16.22
N MET A 278 -22.19 -9.68 -14.93
CA MET A 278 -21.62 -8.70 -14.02
C MET A 278 -21.26 -9.32 -12.67
N ALA A 279 -20.13 -8.90 -12.12
CA ALA A 279 -19.68 -9.28 -10.80
C ALA A 279 -19.45 -8.05 -9.92
N VAL A 280 -19.77 -8.16 -8.64
CA VAL A 280 -19.40 -7.21 -7.58
C VAL A 280 -18.51 -7.95 -6.59
N VAL A 281 -17.24 -7.55 -6.50
CA VAL A 281 -16.27 -8.14 -5.58
C VAL A 281 -16.03 -7.16 -4.43
N GLU A 282 -16.59 -7.47 -3.27
CA GLU A 282 -16.44 -6.69 -2.04
C GLU A 282 -15.19 -7.12 -1.26
N ARG A 283 -14.51 -6.16 -0.63
CA ARG A 283 -13.42 -6.43 0.32
C ARG A 283 -12.33 -7.35 -0.27
N GLY A 284 -11.96 -7.14 -1.53
CA GLY A 284 -10.92 -7.93 -2.20
C GLY A 284 -9.62 -7.98 -1.40
N TYR A 285 -9.05 -9.17 -1.20
CA TYR A 285 -7.88 -9.46 -0.35
C TYR A 285 -8.01 -9.05 1.12
N ARG A 286 -9.23 -8.78 1.60
CA ARG A 286 -9.49 -8.48 3.01
C ARG A 286 -10.37 -9.58 3.61
N PRO A 287 -10.34 -9.76 4.94
CA PRO A 287 -11.28 -10.64 5.62
C PRO A 287 -12.72 -10.33 5.23
N GLY A 288 -13.48 -11.39 4.94
CA GLY A 288 -14.87 -11.26 4.49
C GLY A 288 -15.03 -10.86 3.02
N GLN A 289 -14.03 -11.09 2.15
CA GLN A 289 -14.20 -10.98 0.70
C GLN A 289 -15.47 -11.71 0.24
N ARG A 290 -16.28 -11.06 -0.59
CA ARG A 290 -17.51 -11.63 -1.16
C ARG A 290 -17.58 -11.32 -2.64
N THR A 291 -18.13 -12.24 -3.41
CA THR A 291 -18.38 -12.06 -4.84
C THR A 291 -19.86 -12.31 -5.12
N THR A 292 -20.54 -11.30 -5.64
CA THR A 292 -21.92 -11.41 -6.12
C THR A 292 -21.88 -11.38 -7.64
N ILE A 293 -22.35 -12.44 -8.30
CA ILE A 293 -22.47 -12.53 -9.76
C ILE A 293 -23.95 -12.51 -10.11
N ALA A 294 -24.31 -11.70 -11.11
CA ALA A 294 -25.63 -11.70 -11.71
C ALA A 294 -25.54 -11.08 -13.11
N ASP A 295 -26.63 -11.16 -13.87
CA ASP A 295 -26.73 -10.44 -15.13
C ASP A 295 -26.99 -8.94 -14.89
N LEU A 296 -26.62 -8.11 -15.86
CA LEU A 296 -26.82 -6.66 -15.82
C LEU A 296 -28.26 -6.25 -15.49
N GLY A 297 -29.24 -7.03 -15.93
CA GLY A 297 -30.66 -6.81 -15.66
C GLY A 297 -31.09 -7.06 -14.22
N THR A 298 -30.35 -7.86 -13.45
CA THR A 298 -30.73 -8.31 -12.09
C THR A 298 -29.72 -7.95 -11.00
N ILE A 299 -28.54 -7.44 -11.39
CA ILE A 299 -27.44 -7.14 -10.47
C ILE A 299 -27.79 -6.15 -9.36
N THR A 300 -28.66 -5.18 -9.62
CA THR A 300 -29.07 -4.19 -8.62
C THR A 300 -29.81 -4.82 -7.44
N SER A 301 -30.66 -5.81 -7.72
CA SER A 301 -31.34 -6.60 -6.68
C SER A 301 -30.37 -7.56 -6.00
N ALA A 302 -29.53 -8.26 -6.77
CA ALA A 302 -28.57 -9.23 -6.23
C ALA A 302 -27.52 -8.58 -5.31
N ALA A 303 -27.08 -7.36 -5.63
CA ALA A 303 -26.05 -6.61 -4.91
C ALA A 303 -26.64 -5.55 -3.95
N ALA A 304 -27.93 -5.61 -3.61
CA ALA A 304 -28.59 -4.62 -2.74
C ALA A 304 -27.93 -4.50 -1.35
N GLY A 305 -27.32 -5.58 -0.85
CA GLY A 305 -26.58 -5.61 0.42
C GLY A 305 -25.07 -5.35 0.29
N CYS A 306 -24.57 -5.02 -0.90
CA CYS A 306 -23.13 -4.79 -1.10
C CYS A 306 -22.71 -3.39 -0.64
N SER A 307 -21.46 -3.29 -0.20
CA SER A 307 -20.89 -2.08 0.41
C SER A 307 -19.48 -1.80 -0.10
N ASN A 308 -19.02 -0.56 0.06
CA ASN A 308 -17.64 -0.20 -0.25
C ASN A 308 -16.66 -0.75 0.80
N PRO A 309 -15.41 -1.06 0.43
CA PRO A 309 -14.85 -1.01 -0.92
C PRO A 309 -15.23 -2.24 -1.76
N ALA A 310 -15.62 -2.01 -3.02
CA ALA A 310 -15.90 -3.07 -3.98
C ALA A 310 -15.46 -2.67 -5.40
N VAL A 311 -15.16 -3.69 -6.21
CA VAL A 311 -14.84 -3.57 -7.63
C VAL A 311 -15.93 -4.25 -8.43
N LEU A 312 -16.48 -3.54 -9.42
CA LEU A 312 -17.50 -4.05 -10.31
C LEU A 312 -16.83 -4.48 -11.61
N VAL A 313 -17.19 -5.64 -12.14
CA VAL A 313 -16.66 -6.17 -13.41
C VAL A 313 -17.85 -6.52 -14.30
N ILE A 314 -17.87 -6.01 -15.53
CA ILE A 314 -18.93 -6.25 -16.51
C ILE A 314 -18.28 -6.85 -17.76
N GLY A 315 -18.83 -7.96 -18.26
CA GLY A 315 -18.37 -8.62 -19.48
C GLY A 315 -18.28 -10.13 -19.34
N GLU A 316 -18.14 -10.80 -20.49
CA GLU A 316 -18.16 -12.27 -20.60
C GLU A 316 -17.04 -12.98 -19.80
N VAL A 317 -15.97 -12.26 -19.43
CA VAL A 317 -14.92 -12.78 -18.54
C VAL A 317 -15.43 -13.24 -17.18
N VAL A 318 -16.60 -12.74 -16.73
CA VAL A 318 -17.24 -13.20 -15.49
C VAL A 318 -17.69 -14.66 -15.62
N ARG A 319 -18.23 -15.08 -16.78
CA ARG A 319 -18.64 -16.47 -17.02
C ARG A 319 -17.43 -17.42 -17.07
N VAL A 320 -16.28 -16.95 -17.54
CA VAL A 320 -15.03 -17.73 -17.50
C VAL A 320 -14.68 -18.12 -16.06
N ALA A 321 -14.87 -17.21 -15.10
CA ALA A 321 -14.64 -17.49 -13.68
C ALA A 321 -15.62 -18.50 -13.10
N GLU A 322 -16.89 -18.45 -13.50
CA GLU A 322 -17.90 -19.43 -13.08
C GLU A 322 -17.57 -20.83 -13.62
N ALA A 323 -17.21 -20.93 -14.89
CA ALA A 323 -16.82 -22.20 -15.50
C ALA A 323 -15.59 -22.81 -14.80
N ASN A 324 -14.56 -21.99 -14.51
CA ASN A 324 -13.37 -22.45 -13.81
C ASN A 324 -13.66 -22.92 -12.38
N ARG A 325 -14.58 -22.25 -11.67
CA ARG A 325 -15.03 -22.71 -10.35
C ARG A 325 -15.74 -24.05 -10.42
N GLY A 326 -16.66 -24.22 -11.36
CA GLY A 326 -17.36 -25.48 -11.56
C GLY A 326 -16.40 -26.65 -11.84
N HIS A 327 -15.35 -26.43 -12.64
CA HIS A 327 -14.32 -27.45 -12.88
C HIS A 327 -13.51 -27.78 -11.61
N ALA A 328 -13.14 -26.78 -10.80
CA ALA A 328 -12.38 -26.98 -9.57
C ALA A 328 -13.19 -27.73 -8.50
N GLU A 329 -14.47 -27.39 -8.36
CA GLU A 329 -15.39 -28.09 -7.44
C GLU A 329 -15.59 -29.54 -7.87
N ALA A 330 -15.81 -29.79 -9.16
CA ALA A 330 -15.92 -31.14 -9.70
C ALA A 330 -14.63 -31.96 -9.47
N ALA A 331 -13.45 -31.36 -9.67
CA ALA A 331 -12.17 -32.02 -9.40
C ALA A 331 -12.00 -32.37 -7.91
N ALA A 332 -12.34 -31.44 -7.01
CA ALA A 332 -12.29 -31.69 -5.56
C ALA A 332 -13.29 -32.76 -5.09
N ASP A 333 -14.47 -32.84 -5.72
CA ASP A 333 -15.43 -33.91 -5.48
C ASP A 333 -14.91 -35.28 -5.95
N LEU A 334 -14.27 -35.33 -7.12
CA LEU A 334 -13.60 -36.53 -7.62
C LEU A 334 -12.46 -36.99 -6.70
N ASP A 335 -11.62 -36.08 -6.22
CA ASP A 335 -10.54 -36.41 -5.28
C ASP A 335 -11.08 -36.97 -3.96
N ARG A 336 -12.17 -36.39 -3.44
CA ARG A 336 -12.86 -36.90 -2.24
C ARG A 336 -13.46 -38.29 -2.47
N LEU A 337 -14.00 -38.56 -3.65
CA LEU A 337 -14.56 -39.86 -4.03
C LEU A 337 -13.45 -40.92 -4.22
N ALA A 338 -12.33 -40.54 -4.84
CA ALA A 338 -11.17 -41.42 -5.00
C ALA A 338 -10.56 -41.77 -3.64
N ALA A 339 -10.45 -40.80 -2.72
CA ALA A 339 -9.97 -41.03 -1.37
C ALA A 339 -10.88 -41.95 -0.55
N SER A 340 -12.20 -41.91 -0.76
CA SER A 340 -13.14 -42.82 -0.09
C SER A 340 -13.14 -44.23 -0.66
N LEU A 341 -12.84 -44.39 -1.95
CA LEU A 341 -12.72 -45.69 -2.62
C LEU A 341 -11.38 -46.40 -2.36
N LEU A 342 -10.32 -45.65 -2.06
CA LEU A 342 -9.00 -46.20 -1.71
C LEU A 342 -8.81 -46.44 -0.19
N GLY A 343 -9.82 -46.11 0.61
CA GLY A 343 -9.82 -46.20 2.08
C GLY A 343 -10.72 -47.30 2.67
N SER A 344 -10.78 -48.48 2.03
CA SER A 344 -11.47 -49.68 2.55
C SER A 344 -10.56 -50.91 2.51
#